data_AF-B3LZL2-F1
#
_entry.id   AF-B3LZL2-F1
#
_cell.length_a   1.000
_cell.length_b   1.000
_cell.length_c   1.000
_cell.angle_alpha   90.00
_cell.angle_beta   90.00
_cell.angle_gamma   90.00
#
_symmetry.space_group_name_H-M   'P 1'
#
loop_
_entity.id
_entity.type
_entity.pdbx_description
1 polymer ?
#
loop_
_entity_poly.entity_id
_entity_poly.type
_entity_poly.pdbx_seq_one_letter_code
_entity_poly.pdbx_strand_id
1 'polypeptide(L)'
;MWSKFLRNFRAPRYCDMPDTNLPTANCEEAITKLRNFGYAFDDTGVLRKIDPATGEPGNDQFSYNVSNDATENEKHYQKLADQIPEIVYALLEKEGLRRTYIPFGQPPEQSSFIYSLPAKLSKSKKLLVLIHGSGQVKAGQWARSLIINNSLDHGTQLPYVRQARKLGYDVLITNTNDLKRFFDGKDNPIKGVETPTQHTKYVWKNIVIPSNPESVAIVAHSYGGFLTMDLAEQFVDFFKEKVFAIALTDAVMGTIQSNKEYISEVACDWVTSKTPLGTAVLTTKGSIRKISAGHTKHEWTSYSAIDSIFKYIENKYEKRSNKK
;
A
#
# COMPACT_ATOMS: atom_id res chain seq x y z
N MET A 1 -54.03 9.29 29.80
CA MET A 1 -53.32 8.09 30.30
C MET A 1 -52.11 7.88 29.37
N TRP A 2 -50.89 8.15 29.89
CA TRP A 2 -49.56 7.66 29.42
C TRP A 2 -48.97 8.34 28.16
N SER A 3 -48.10 9.36 28.31
CA SER A 3 -46.62 9.33 28.54
C SER A 3 -45.80 9.07 27.27
N LYS A 4 -45.15 10.10 26.68
CA LYS A 4 -43.69 10.35 26.76
C LYS A 4 -42.84 9.09 26.68
N PHE A 5 -42.06 8.92 25.60
CA PHE A 5 -40.62 8.63 25.62
C PHE A 5 -40.11 8.49 24.18
N LEU A 6 -39.28 9.43 23.72
CA LEU A 6 -38.12 9.19 22.85
C LEU A 6 -37.34 10.50 22.79
N ARG A 7 -36.54 10.69 23.84
CA ARG A 7 -35.47 11.69 23.94
C ARG A 7 -34.24 11.09 23.25
N ASN A 8 -33.56 11.93 22.48
CA ASN A 8 -32.11 11.92 22.24
C ASN A 8 -31.49 10.69 21.54
N PHE A 9 -31.44 10.73 20.21
CA PHE A 9 -30.20 10.48 19.49
C PHE A 9 -30.06 11.52 18.37
N ARG A 10 -29.26 12.57 18.63
CA ARG A 10 -28.71 13.41 17.56
C ARG A 10 -27.74 12.55 16.79
N ALA A 11 -28.07 12.20 15.55
CA ALA A 11 -27.05 11.76 14.60
C ALA A 11 -26.01 12.90 14.47
N PRO A 12 -24.70 12.61 14.52
CA PRO A 12 -23.71 13.65 14.26
C PRO A 12 -23.92 14.16 12.84
N ARG A 13 -24.04 15.49 12.71
CA ARG A 13 -24.06 16.19 11.42
C ARG A 13 -22.80 15.79 10.67
N TYR A 14 -22.96 15.07 9.57
CA TYR A 14 -21.92 14.92 8.58
C TYR A 14 -21.64 16.33 8.05
N CYS A 15 -20.45 16.86 8.31
CA CYS A 15 -19.94 17.95 7.50
C CYS A 15 -19.67 17.33 6.13
N ASP A 16 -20.58 17.57 5.18
CA ASP A 16 -20.23 17.47 3.76
C ASP A 16 -19.08 18.45 3.54
N MET A 17 -17.86 17.91 3.50
CA MET A 17 -16.70 18.68 3.09
C MET A 17 -16.78 18.86 1.57
N PRO A 18 -16.54 20.05 1.04
CA PRO A 18 -16.59 20.30 -0.40
C PRO A 18 -15.56 19.41 -1.11
N ASP A 19 -15.90 18.96 -2.32
CA ASP A 19 -14.94 18.37 -3.26
C ASP A 19 -13.75 19.34 -3.40
N THR A 20 -12.65 19.02 -2.73
CA THR A 20 -11.48 19.88 -2.69
C THR A 20 -10.65 19.61 -3.95
N ASN A 21 -10.48 20.62 -4.79
CA ASN A 21 -9.54 20.63 -5.94
C ASN A 21 -8.05 20.51 -5.53
N LEU A 22 -7.76 20.21 -4.27
CA LEU A 22 -6.43 20.11 -3.66
C LEU A 22 -5.53 18.97 -4.23
N PRO A 23 -6.05 17.76 -4.54
CA PRO A 23 -5.22 16.67 -5.04
C PRO A 23 -4.60 16.94 -6.41
N THR A 24 -5.35 17.60 -7.31
CA THR A 24 -4.87 17.93 -8.66
C THR A 24 -3.76 18.97 -8.62
N ALA A 25 -3.91 20.00 -7.77
CA ALA A 25 -2.90 21.06 -7.62
C ALA A 25 -1.55 20.53 -7.11
N ASN A 26 -1.57 19.63 -6.11
CA ASN A 26 -0.34 19.02 -5.58
C ASN A 26 0.36 18.13 -6.62
N CYS A 27 -0.41 17.40 -7.43
CA CYS A 27 0.14 16.59 -8.51
C CYS A 27 0.77 17.45 -9.62
N GLU A 28 0.10 18.52 -10.05
CA GLU A 28 0.63 19.47 -11.04
C GLU A 28 1.93 20.13 -10.55
N GLU A 29 2.00 20.51 -9.27
CA GLU A 29 3.21 21.04 -8.66
C GLU A 29 4.34 20.01 -8.65
N ALA A 30 4.04 18.76 -8.27
CA ALA A 30 5.02 17.66 -8.27
C ALA A 30 5.54 17.35 -9.69
N ILE A 31 4.66 17.31 -10.69
CA ILE A 31 5.04 17.15 -12.10
C ILE A 31 5.92 18.33 -12.55
N THR A 32 5.56 19.56 -12.20
CA THR A 32 6.35 20.75 -12.55
C THR A 32 7.75 20.68 -11.94
N LYS A 33 7.86 20.31 -10.65
CA LYS A 33 9.15 20.11 -9.99
C LYS A 33 9.97 19.00 -10.64
N LEU A 34 9.32 17.88 -10.99
CA LEU A 34 9.97 16.78 -11.70
C LEU A 34 10.55 17.23 -13.06
N ARG A 35 9.78 18.01 -13.82
CA ARG A 35 10.23 18.60 -15.09
C ARG A 35 11.37 19.60 -14.90
N ASN A 36 11.36 20.38 -13.83
CA ASN A 36 12.47 21.28 -13.48
C ASN A 36 13.77 20.53 -13.13
N PHE A 37 13.67 19.26 -12.70
CA PHE A 37 14.85 18.38 -12.58
C PHE A 37 15.28 17.76 -13.91
N GLY A 38 14.59 18.06 -15.02
CA GLY A 38 14.88 17.54 -16.35
C GLY A 38 14.26 16.17 -16.63
N TYR A 39 13.23 15.76 -15.88
CA TYR A 39 12.62 14.45 -16.02
C TYR A 39 11.09 14.50 -16.16
N ALA A 40 10.54 13.53 -16.89
CA ALA A 40 9.10 13.31 -16.99
C ALA A 40 8.81 11.83 -17.27
N PHE A 41 7.63 11.35 -16.87
CA PHE A 41 7.18 10.01 -17.24
C PHE A 41 6.67 10.01 -18.68
N ASP A 42 7.09 9.01 -19.47
CA ASP A 42 6.51 8.75 -20.79
C ASP A 42 5.12 8.09 -20.68
N ASP A 43 4.47 7.86 -21.83
CA ASP A 43 3.14 7.24 -21.92
C ASP A 43 3.11 5.79 -21.41
N THR A 44 4.26 5.12 -21.36
CA THR A 44 4.44 3.80 -20.76
C THR A 44 4.74 3.84 -19.25
N GLY A 45 4.87 5.04 -18.69
CA GLY A 45 5.13 5.26 -17.27
C GLY A 45 6.59 5.06 -16.87
N VAL A 46 7.54 5.13 -17.82
CA VAL A 46 8.98 5.10 -17.54
C VAL A 46 9.48 6.53 -17.36
N LEU A 47 10.31 6.78 -16.34
CA LEU A 47 10.91 8.09 -16.14
C LEU A 47 12.04 8.32 -17.15
N ARG A 48 11.91 9.38 -17.95
CA ARG A 48 12.86 9.77 -18.99
C ARG A 48 13.42 11.15 -18.75
N LYS A 49 14.63 11.39 -19.25
CA LYS A 49 15.15 12.75 -19.42
C LYS A 49 14.29 13.49 -20.44
N ILE A 50 14.00 14.74 -20.16
CA ILE A 50 13.30 15.62 -21.09
C ILE A 50 14.26 16.00 -22.22
N ASP A 51 13.78 15.88 -23.45
CA ASP A 51 14.47 16.40 -24.62
C ASP A 51 14.36 17.93 -24.64
N PRO A 52 15.49 18.67 -24.57
CA PRO A 52 15.47 20.14 -24.59
C PRO A 52 14.85 20.75 -25.84
N ALA A 53 14.84 20.02 -26.96
CA ALA A 53 14.28 20.53 -28.22
C ALA A 53 12.75 20.50 -28.25
N THR A 54 12.14 19.50 -27.60
CA THR A 54 10.68 19.28 -27.63
C THR A 54 10.01 19.66 -26.32
N GLY A 55 10.76 19.67 -25.21
CA GLY A 55 10.23 19.78 -23.87
C GLY A 55 9.58 18.49 -23.37
N GLU A 56 9.53 17.42 -24.17
CA GLU A 56 8.84 16.17 -23.85
C GLU A 56 9.79 15.04 -23.43
N PRO A 57 9.28 13.95 -22.80
CA PRO A 57 10.09 12.78 -22.47
C PRO A 57 10.86 12.25 -23.70
N GLY A 58 12.18 12.22 -23.61
CA GLY A 58 13.05 11.61 -24.64
C GLY A 58 13.25 10.10 -24.43
N ASN A 59 14.30 9.55 -25.03
CA ASN A 59 14.61 8.12 -24.91
C ASN A 59 15.51 7.78 -23.72
N ASP A 60 16.26 8.74 -23.21
CA ASP A 60 17.25 8.52 -22.15
C ASP A 60 16.60 8.29 -20.78
N GLN A 61 17.11 7.33 -20.03
CA GLN A 61 16.64 6.98 -18.68
C GLN A 61 17.21 7.92 -17.61
N PHE A 62 16.69 7.77 -16.38
CA PHE A 62 17.24 8.40 -15.18
C PHE A 62 18.75 8.14 -15.03
N SER A 63 19.50 9.17 -14.63
CA SER A 63 20.93 9.10 -14.32
C SER A 63 21.17 9.56 -12.89
N TYR A 64 21.67 8.67 -12.03
CA TYR A 64 22.00 9.01 -10.65
C TYR A 64 23.25 9.89 -10.54
N ASN A 65 24.28 9.61 -11.35
CA ASN A 65 25.54 10.35 -11.34
C ASN A 65 25.42 11.61 -12.21
N VAL A 66 24.86 12.68 -11.64
CA VAL A 66 24.75 14.00 -12.29
C VAL A 66 25.98 14.87 -12.05
N SER A 67 26.76 14.56 -11.02
CA SER A 67 28.07 15.16 -10.74
C SER A 67 29.07 14.13 -10.20
N ASN A 68 30.31 14.56 -10.00
CA ASN A 68 31.36 13.74 -9.38
C ASN A 68 31.26 13.69 -7.84
N ASP A 69 30.34 14.45 -7.23
CA ASP A 69 30.11 14.45 -5.79
C ASP A 69 28.92 13.53 -5.44
N ALA A 70 29.21 12.45 -4.72
CA ALA A 70 28.19 11.51 -4.25
C ALA A 70 27.11 12.18 -3.38
N THR A 71 27.46 13.21 -2.60
CA THR A 71 26.52 13.95 -1.75
C THR A 71 25.54 14.75 -2.59
N GLU A 72 26.02 15.36 -3.68
CA GLU A 72 25.18 16.10 -4.62
C GLU A 72 24.25 15.16 -5.38
N ASN A 73 24.75 14.01 -5.84
CA ASN A 73 23.96 12.98 -6.50
C ASN A 73 22.82 12.47 -5.61
N GLU A 74 23.12 12.18 -4.33
CA GLU A 74 22.11 11.74 -3.38
C GLU A 74 21.06 12.83 -3.11
N LYS A 75 21.48 14.10 -2.96
CA LYS A 75 20.55 15.22 -2.82
C LYS A 75 19.67 15.41 -4.05
N HIS A 76 20.22 15.27 -5.25
CA HIS A 76 19.46 15.35 -6.50
C HIS A 76 18.43 14.22 -6.58
N TYR A 77 18.85 12.97 -6.33
CA TYR A 77 17.98 11.81 -6.29
C TYR A 77 16.84 11.98 -5.28
N GLN A 78 17.13 12.41 -4.05
CA GLN A 78 16.10 12.56 -3.02
C GLN A 78 15.09 13.65 -3.40
N LYS A 79 15.53 14.80 -3.90
CA LYS A 79 14.62 15.88 -4.34
C LYS A 79 13.66 15.44 -5.45
N LEU A 80 14.17 14.62 -6.39
CA LEU A 80 13.36 14.02 -7.44
C LEU A 80 12.39 12.99 -6.84
N ALA A 81 12.90 12.08 -6.00
CA ALA A 81 12.13 11.02 -5.36
C ALA A 81 11.01 11.56 -4.46
N ASP A 82 11.16 12.76 -3.91
CA ASP A 82 10.15 13.44 -3.09
C ASP A 82 8.93 13.92 -3.90
N GLN A 83 9.02 13.97 -5.24
CA GLN A 83 7.88 14.33 -6.10
C GLN A 83 6.99 13.11 -6.44
N ILE A 84 7.53 11.90 -6.28
CA ILE A 84 6.85 10.66 -6.67
C ILE A 84 5.53 10.41 -5.91
N PRO A 85 5.43 10.64 -4.58
CA PRO A 85 4.20 10.33 -3.86
C PRO A 85 2.94 11.01 -4.41
N GLU A 86 2.98 12.31 -4.69
CA GLU A 86 1.81 13.05 -5.20
C GLU A 86 1.38 12.59 -6.60
N ILE A 87 2.33 12.21 -7.45
CA ILE A 87 2.03 11.62 -8.77
C ILE A 87 1.34 10.27 -8.60
N VAL A 88 1.86 9.41 -7.72
CA VAL A 88 1.25 8.09 -7.44
C VAL A 88 -0.14 8.24 -6.83
N TYR A 89 -0.35 9.21 -5.97
CA TYR A 89 -1.66 9.53 -5.40
C TYR A 89 -2.69 9.90 -6.46
N ALA A 90 -2.35 10.81 -7.37
CA ALA A 90 -3.24 11.17 -8.47
C ALA A 90 -3.57 9.97 -9.37
N LEU A 91 -2.61 9.09 -9.61
CA LEU A 91 -2.84 7.85 -10.38
C LEU A 91 -3.77 6.88 -9.66
N LEU A 92 -3.66 6.72 -8.34
CA LEU A 92 -4.60 5.91 -7.55
C LEU A 92 -6.02 6.50 -7.60
N GLU A 93 -6.14 7.83 -7.50
CA GLU A 93 -7.44 8.50 -7.55
C GLU A 93 -8.08 8.40 -8.94
N LYS A 94 -7.27 8.43 -10.00
CA LYS A 94 -7.69 8.13 -11.39
C LYS A 94 -8.16 6.68 -11.55
N GLU A 95 -7.59 5.73 -10.82
CA GLU A 95 -8.09 4.35 -10.74
C GLU A 95 -9.37 4.20 -9.87
N GLY A 96 -9.88 5.31 -9.31
CA GLY A 96 -11.13 5.39 -8.57
C GLY A 96 -10.99 5.26 -7.06
N LEU A 97 -9.77 5.11 -6.53
CA LEU A 97 -9.55 5.06 -5.09
C LEU A 97 -9.86 6.42 -4.46
N ARG A 98 -10.24 6.41 -3.18
CA ARG A 98 -10.49 7.64 -2.41
C ARG A 98 -9.72 7.62 -1.11
N ARG A 99 -9.22 8.79 -0.72
CA ARG A 99 -8.57 9.00 0.57
C ARG A 99 -9.61 8.96 1.69
N THR A 100 -9.30 8.21 2.74
CA THR A 100 -9.99 8.29 4.03
C THR A 100 -8.97 8.72 5.08
N TYR A 101 -9.16 9.91 5.64
CA TYR A 101 -8.25 10.47 6.64
C TYR A 101 -8.38 9.78 7.98
N ILE A 102 -7.24 9.51 8.62
CA ILE A 102 -7.15 8.86 9.92
C ILE A 102 -6.12 9.58 10.82
N PRO A 103 -6.37 9.64 12.13
CA PRO A 103 -7.58 9.19 12.81
C PRO A 103 -8.82 10.03 12.46
N PHE A 104 -9.99 9.41 12.54
CA PHE A 104 -11.26 10.10 12.40
C PHE A 104 -11.40 11.24 13.40
N GLY A 105 -12.02 12.34 12.95
CA GLY A 105 -12.26 13.54 13.76
C GLY A 105 -11.08 14.51 13.81
N GLN A 106 -9.96 14.20 13.18
CA GLN A 106 -8.84 15.13 12.99
C GLN A 106 -8.92 15.82 11.62
N PRO A 107 -8.43 17.06 11.49
CA PRO A 107 -8.35 17.73 10.20
C PRO A 107 -7.26 17.10 9.31
N PRO A 108 -7.36 17.17 7.97
CA PRO A 108 -6.38 16.58 7.04
C PRO A 108 -4.91 16.95 7.33
N GLU A 109 -4.66 18.19 7.74
CA GLU A 109 -3.33 18.73 8.04
C GLU A 109 -2.70 18.10 9.28
N GLN A 110 -3.48 17.40 10.10
CA GLN A 110 -3.05 16.68 11.30
C GLN A 110 -3.34 15.18 11.21
N SER A 111 -3.73 14.67 10.04
CA SER A 111 -4.15 13.28 9.83
C SER A 111 -3.28 12.60 8.80
N SER A 112 -3.07 11.29 8.96
CA SER A 112 -2.65 10.38 7.90
C SER A 112 -3.87 10.05 7.02
N PHE A 113 -3.70 9.19 6.03
CA PHE A 113 -4.82 8.66 5.24
C PHE A 113 -4.53 7.27 4.72
N ILE A 114 -5.60 6.54 4.41
CA ILE A 114 -5.56 5.32 3.59
C ILE A 114 -6.26 5.56 2.26
N TYR A 115 -6.06 4.68 1.30
CA TYR A 115 -6.93 4.59 0.13
C TYR A 115 -7.87 3.41 0.23
N SER A 116 -9.10 3.57 -0.25
CA SER A 116 -10.03 2.47 -0.48
C SER A 116 -10.80 2.61 -1.79
N LEU A 117 -11.20 1.46 -2.33
CA LEU A 117 -12.14 1.30 -3.44
C LEU A 117 -13.08 0.15 -3.07
N PRO A 118 -14.39 0.40 -2.87
CA PRO A 118 -15.07 1.69 -2.90
C PRO A 118 -14.60 2.64 -1.78
N ALA A 119 -14.97 3.92 -1.90
CA ALA A 119 -14.61 4.97 -0.95
C ALA A 119 -14.97 4.61 0.50
N LYS A 120 -16.13 3.97 0.70
CA LYS A 120 -16.54 3.42 1.99
C LYS A 120 -16.70 1.91 1.88
N LEU A 121 -15.82 1.17 2.55
CA LEU A 121 -15.92 -0.29 2.61
C LEU A 121 -17.16 -0.70 3.42
N SER A 122 -17.94 -1.63 2.87
CA SER A 122 -19.08 -2.22 3.56
C SER A 122 -19.45 -3.56 2.94
N LYS A 123 -19.43 -4.61 3.74
CA LYS A 123 -19.80 -5.99 3.37
C LYS A 123 -19.11 -6.49 2.10
N SER A 124 -17.83 -6.15 1.94
CA SER A 124 -17.03 -6.59 0.79
C SER A 124 -17.06 -8.10 0.67
N LYS A 125 -17.42 -8.64 -0.50
CA LYS A 125 -17.34 -10.09 -0.77
C LYS A 125 -15.89 -10.57 -0.73
N LYS A 126 -15.01 -9.80 -1.39
CA LYS A 126 -13.56 -9.99 -1.39
C LYS A 126 -12.89 -8.64 -1.13
N LEU A 127 -12.14 -8.52 -0.04
CA LEU A 127 -11.33 -7.34 0.28
C LEU A 127 -9.85 -7.70 0.13
N LEU A 128 -9.11 -6.94 -0.66
CA LEU A 128 -7.66 -7.01 -0.76
C LEU A 128 -7.03 -5.85 0.01
N VAL A 129 -6.18 -6.16 0.99
CA VAL A 129 -5.39 -5.17 1.72
C VAL A 129 -3.94 -5.18 1.24
N LEU A 130 -3.42 -4.02 0.83
CA LEU A 130 -2.03 -3.83 0.42
C LEU A 130 -1.24 -3.08 1.51
N ILE A 131 -0.12 -3.65 1.96
CA ILE A 131 0.72 -3.11 3.03
C ILE A 131 2.17 -3.00 2.56
N HIS A 132 2.67 -1.78 2.40
CA HIS A 132 4.04 -1.53 1.94
C HIS A 132 5.10 -1.79 3.03
N GLY A 133 6.36 -1.79 2.63
CA GLY A 133 7.51 -1.93 3.52
C GLY A 133 7.82 -0.67 4.34
N SER A 134 8.92 -0.68 5.08
CA SER A 134 9.42 0.50 5.81
C SER A 134 10.21 1.44 4.88
N GLY A 135 10.67 2.57 5.43
CA GLY A 135 11.47 3.56 4.72
C GLY A 135 10.63 4.70 4.16
N GLN A 136 11.02 5.20 2.98
CA GLN A 136 10.45 6.42 2.39
C GLN A 136 9.28 6.16 1.42
N VAL A 137 8.85 4.89 1.28
CA VAL A 137 7.66 4.56 0.50
C VAL A 137 6.39 4.96 1.26
N LYS A 138 5.37 5.38 0.53
CA LYS A 138 4.05 5.75 1.06
C LYS A 138 2.96 4.92 0.41
N ALA A 139 1.69 5.18 0.74
CA ALA A 139 0.55 4.54 0.09
C ALA A 139 0.70 4.52 -1.44
N GLY A 140 0.41 3.37 -2.06
CA GLY A 140 0.56 3.19 -3.49
C GLY A 140 1.94 2.74 -3.96
N GLN A 141 2.93 2.64 -3.08
CA GLN A 141 4.33 2.38 -3.48
C GLN A 141 4.87 1.10 -2.85
N TRP A 142 5.54 0.29 -3.66
CA TRP A 142 6.40 -0.80 -3.21
C TRP A 142 7.86 -0.35 -3.07
N ALA A 143 8.38 0.39 -4.05
CA ALA A 143 9.77 0.85 -4.05
C ALA A 143 9.99 2.07 -4.95
N ARG A 144 10.50 3.17 -4.38
CA ARG A 144 10.85 4.40 -5.13
C ARG A 144 11.91 4.15 -6.19
N SER A 145 12.90 3.31 -5.89
CA SER A 145 13.97 2.98 -6.83
C SER A 145 13.43 2.35 -8.11
N LEU A 146 12.42 1.49 -8.04
CA LEU A 146 11.79 0.89 -9.21
C LEU A 146 10.93 1.88 -9.99
N ILE A 147 10.24 2.80 -9.30
CA ILE A 147 9.50 3.87 -9.98
C ILE A 147 10.45 4.71 -10.85
N ILE A 148 11.60 5.07 -10.30
CA ILE A 148 12.57 5.97 -10.94
C ILE A 148 13.40 5.26 -12.01
N ASN A 149 13.86 4.03 -11.77
CA ASN A 149 14.79 3.34 -12.65
C ASN A 149 14.12 2.35 -13.63
N ASN A 150 12.83 2.06 -13.45
CA ASN A 150 12.12 1.07 -14.26
C ASN A 150 10.80 1.62 -14.79
N SER A 151 9.75 1.68 -13.97
CA SER A 151 8.49 2.33 -14.33
C SER A 151 7.57 2.49 -13.12
N LEU A 152 6.53 3.30 -13.27
CA LEU A 152 5.41 3.38 -12.33
C LEU A 152 4.87 1.99 -11.99
N ASP A 153 4.59 1.15 -12.98
CA ASP A 153 4.06 -0.20 -12.74
C ASP A 153 5.01 -1.08 -11.91
N HIS A 154 6.33 -0.98 -12.13
CA HIS A 154 7.30 -1.80 -11.39
C HIS A 154 7.38 -1.46 -9.90
N GLY A 155 7.27 -0.18 -9.56
CA GLY A 155 7.47 0.29 -8.20
C GLY A 155 6.20 0.66 -7.43
N THR A 156 5.03 0.63 -8.08
CA THR A 156 3.75 1.00 -7.45
C THR A 156 2.82 -0.20 -7.23
N GLN A 157 1.77 0.05 -6.45
CA GLN A 157 0.65 -0.85 -6.21
C GLN A 157 -0.42 -0.79 -7.31
N LEU A 158 -0.26 0.06 -8.35
CA LEU A 158 -1.24 0.21 -9.42
C LEU A 158 -1.53 -1.11 -10.15
N PRO A 159 -0.54 -1.96 -10.49
CA PRO A 159 -0.83 -3.26 -11.09
C PRO A 159 -1.69 -4.16 -10.20
N TYR A 160 -1.45 -4.13 -8.87
CA TYR A 160 -2.26 -4.87 -7.90
C TYR A 160 -3.70 -4.34 -7.86
N VAL A 161 -3.88 -3.03 -7.84
CA VAL A 161 -5.21 -2.39 -7.90
C VAL A 161 -5.96 -2.82 -9.15
N ARG A 162 -5.34 -2.72 -10.33
CA ARG A 162 -5.96 -3.07 -11.61
C ARG A 162 -6.36 -4.54 -11.66
N GLN A 163 -5.49 -5.43 -11.20
CA GLN A 163 -5.76 -6.87 -11.17
C GLN A 163 -6.85 -7.23 -10.16
N ALA A 164 -6.82 -6.64 -8.96
CA ALA A 164 -7.84 -6.82 -7.93
C ALA A 164 -9.22 -6.40 -8.44
N ARG A 165 -9.32 -5.24 -9.12
CA ARG A 165 -10.57 -4.76 -9.72
C ARG A 165 -11.11 -5.71 -10.79
N LYS A 166 -10.25 -6.22 -11.69
CA LYS A 166 -10.65 -7.22 -12.70
C LYS A 166 -11.23 -8.49 -12.06
N LEU A 167 -10.71 -8.88 -10.90
CA LEU A 167 -11.15 -10.06 -10.15
C LEU A 167 -12.29 -9.77 -9.17
N GLY A 168 -12.85 -8.55 -9.15
CA GLY A 168 -13.98 -8.18 -8.30
C GLY A 168 -13.64 -8.03 -6.82
N TYR A 169 -12.44 -7.55 -6.50
CA TYR A 169 -12.05 -7.18 -5.14
C TYR A 169 -12.33 -5.71 -4.87
N ASP A 170 -12.84 -5.44 -3.67
CA ASP A 170 -12.62 -4.16 -3.01
C ASP A 170 -11.15 -4.08 -2.57
N VAL A 171 -10.59 -2.88 -2.54
CA VAL A 171 -9.17 -2.66 -2.24
C VAL A 171 -9.02 -1.67 -1.08
N LEU A 172 -8.08 -1.95 -0.18
CA LEU A 172 -7.59 -1.02 0.83
C LEU A 172 -6.06 -0.94 0.76
N ILE A 173 -5.52 0.27 0.77
CA ILE A 173 -4.08 0.54 0.78
C ILE A 173 -3.72 1.33 2.03
N THR A 174 -2.77 0.82 2.82
CA THR A 174 -2.30 1.50 4.02
C THR A 174 -1.20 2.54 3.71
N ASN A 175 -0.95 3.47 4.64
CA ASN A 175 0.10 4.48 4.55
C ASN A 175 0.98 4.46 5.80
N THR A 176 1.54 3.30 6.13
CA THR A 176 2.12 3.02 7.46
C THR A 176 3.39 3.80 7.78
N ASN A 177 3.98 4.49 6.80
CA ASN A 177 5.14 5.35 6.99
C ASN A 177 4.74 6.84 7.05
N ASP A 178 3.45 7.17 6.94
CA ASP A 178 2.93 8.52 7.06
C ASP A 178 2.44 8.83 8.47
N LEU A 179 3.39 9.22 9.33
CA LEU A 179 3.24 9.25 10.78
C LEU A 179 3.40 10.65 11.39
N LYS A 180 3.74 11.65 10.57
CA LYS A 180 4.06 13.01 11.02
C LYS A 180 3.51 14.07 10.06
N ARG A 181 3.29 15.28 10.57
CA ARG A 181 2.93 16.47 9.80
C ARG A 181 3.83 17.64 10.22
N PHE A 182 4.26 18.44 9.26
CA PHE A 182 5.07 19.62 9.53
C PHE A 182 4.15 20.83 9.80
N PHE A 183 4.14 21.32 11.03
CA PHE A 183 3.45 22.55 11.43
C PHE A 183 4.13 23.14 12.67
N ASP A 184 3.91 24.43 12.92
CA ASP A 184 4.62 25.18 13.98
C ASP A 184 6.15 25.05 13.91
N GLY A 185 6.69 25.00 12.68
CA GLY A 185 8.13 24.95 12.41
C GLY A 185 8.82 23.62 12.75
N LYS A 186 8.08 22.54 13.00
CA LYS A 186 8.64 21.22 13.32
C LYS A 186 7.77 20.07 12.84
N ASP A 187 8.34 18.87 12.84
CA ASP A 187 7.59 17.64 12.65
C ASP A 187 6.83 17.27 13.92
N ASN A 188 5.52 17.08 13.79
CA ASN A 188 4.64 16.64 14.87
C ASN A 188 4.10 15.24 14.55
N PRO A 189 4.18 14.27 15.49
CA PRO A 189 3.54 12.97 15.32
C PRO A 189 2.01 13.09 15.14
N ILE A 190 1.45 12.27 14.25
CA ILE A 190 0.02 12.17 14.03
C ILE A 190 -0.58 11.35 15.18
N LYS A 191 -1.21 12.04 16.12
CA LYS A 191 -1.73 11.45 17.36
C LYS A 191 -2.64 10.26 17.08
N GLY A 192 -2.44 9.13 17.74
CA GLY A 192 -3.23 7.90 17.59
C GLY A 192 -2.77 6.95 16.48
N VAL A 193 -1.87 7.37 15.59
CA VAL A 193 -1.21 6.56 14.54
C VAL A 193 0.26 6.93 14.41
N GLU A 194 0.95 7.14 15.53
CA GLU A 194 2.33 7.64 15.57
C GLU A 194 3.37 6.61 15.11
N THR A 195 3.02 5.32 15.11
CA THR A 195 3.86 4.22 14.62
C THR A 195 3.18 3.42 13.51
N PRO A 196 3.94 2.65 12.70
CA PRO A 196 3.36 1.77 11.70
C PRO A 196 2.36 0.75 12.28
N THR A 197 2.63 0.21 13.46
CA THR A 197 1.73 -0.73 14.16
C THR A 197 0.47 -0.04 14.69
N GLN A 198 0.58 1.18 15.23
CA GLN A 198 -0.60 1.96 15.61
C GLN A 198 -1.46 2.32 14.40
N HIS A 199 -0.84 2.68 13.27
CA HIS A 199 -1.54 2.94 12.01
C HIS A 199 -2.34 1.72 11.55
N THR A 200 -1.71 0.55 11.39
CA THR A 200 -2.43 -0.66 10.95
C THR A 200 -3.51 -1.09 11.94
N LYS A 201 -3.22 -1.05 13.24
CA LYS A 201 -4.20 -1.33 14.29
C LYS A 201 -5.41 -0.39 14.22
N TYR A 202 -5.18 0.90 14.00
CA TYR A 202 -6.25 1.89 13.84
C TYR A 202 -7.13 1.56 12.64
N VAL A 203 -6.52 1.31 11.48
CA VAL A 203 -7.23 0.93 10.25
C VAL A 203 -8.04 -0.34 10.47
N TRP A 204 -7.47 -1.36 11.12
CA TRP A 204 -8.17 -2.61 11.36
C TRP A 204 -9.39 -2.44 12.27
N LYS A 205 -9.19 -1.77 13.42
CA LYS A 205 -10.22 -1.58 14.43
C LYS A 205 -11.36 -0.69 13.96
N ASN A 206 -11.05 0.38 13.20
CA ASN A 206 -12.04 1.42 12.88
C ASN A 206 -12.60 1.33 11.45
N ILE A 207 -11.97 0.56 10.56
CA ILE A 207 -12.36 0.48 9.14
C ILE A 207 -12.61 -0.97 8.73
N VAL A 208 -11.60 -1.84 8.79
CA VAL A 208 -11.70 -3.21 8.27
C VAL A 208 -12.72 -4.03 9.04
N ILE A 209 -12.61 -4.12 10.37
CA ILE A 209 -13.55 -4.88 11.21
C ILE A 209 -14.98 -4.33 11.08
N PRO A 210 -15.25 -3.01 11.25
CA PRO A 210 -16.60 -2.47 11.12
C PRO A 210 -17.20 -2.59 9.72
N SER A 211 -16.38 -2.64 8.67
CA SER A 211 -16.87 -2.89 7.30
C SER A 211 -17.45 -4.29 7.13
N ASN A 212 -17.14 -5.24 8.04
CA ASN A 212 -17.61 -6.62 8.04
C ASN A 212 -17.47 -7.32 6.66
N PRO A 213 -16.24 -7.45 6.14
CA PRO A 213 -16.01 -8.16 4.88
C PRO A 213 -16.26 -9.66 5.06
N GLU A 214 -16.67 -10.32 3.98
CA GLU A 214 -16.88 -11.77 3.97
C GLU A 214 -15.56 -12.53 3.92
N SER A 215 -14.60 -12.03 3.14
CA SER A 215 -13.28 -12.64 2.93
C SER A 215 -12.21 -11.57 2.68
N VAL A 216 -11.08 -11.69 3.36
CA VAL A 216 -9.95 -10.75 3.30
C VAL A 216 -8.70 -11.48 2.79
N ALA A 217 -8.06 -10.92 1.76
CA ALA A 217 -6.70 -11.26 1.35
C ALA A 217 -5.76 -10.11 1.71
N ILE A 218 -4.53 -10.43 2.07
CA ILE A 218 -3.50 -9.44 2.39
C ILE A 218 -2.30 -9.68 1.48
N VAL A 219 -1.79 -8.61 0.86
CA VAL A 219 -0.47 -8.61 0.22
C VAL A 219 0.42 -7.63 0.99
N ALA A 220 1.56 -8.11 1.49
CA ALA A 220 2.46 -7.29 2.28
C ALA A 220 3.92 -7.46 1.87
N HIS A 221 4.64 -6.34 1.74
CA HIS A 221 6.04 -6.33 1.35
C HIS A 221 6.95 -6.01 2.53
N SER A 222 8.07 -6.74 2.66
CA SER A 222 9.14 -6.40 3.61
C SER A 222 8.59 -6.25 5.04
N TYR A 223 8.79 -5.09 5.68
CA TYR A 223 8.26 -4.78 7.01
C TYR A 223 6.72 -4.86 7.12
N GLY A 224 5.98 -4.74 6.01
CA GLY A 224 4.54 -4.99 5.98
C GLY A 224 4.16 -6.41 6.42
N GLY A 225 5.08 -7.38 6.24
CA GLY A 225 4.91 -8.73 6.78
C GLY A 225 4.85 -8.75 8.30
N PHE A 226 5.75 -8.03 8.97
CA PHE A 226 5.74 -7.88 10.42
C PHE A 226 4.42 -7.24 10.89
N LEU A 227 3.96 -6.18 10.23
CA LEU A 227 2.68 -5.53 10.55
C LEU A 227 1.49 -6.47 10.36
N THR A 228 1.54 -7.36 9.37
CA THR A 228 0.51 -8.37 9.16
C THR A 228 0.48 -9.39 10.29
N MET A 229 1.64 -9.82 10.80
CA MET A 229 1.72 -10.73 11.95
C MET A 229 1.28 -10.06 13.25
N ASP A 230 1.64 -8.79 13.46
CA ASP A 230 1.18 -7.98 14.59
C ASP A 230 -0.36 -7.85 14.61
N LEU A 231 -0.99 -7.67 13.44
CA LEU A 231 -2.45 -7.70 13.31
C LEU A 231 -3.03 -9.09 13.61
N ALA A 232 -2.39 -10.16 13.14
CA ALA A 232 -2.86 -11.54 13.36
C ALA A 232 -2.86 -11.94 14.83
N GLU A 233 -1.88 -11.47 15.62
CA GLU A 233 -1.82 -11.65 17.07
C GLU A 233 -2.89 -10.84 17.80
N GLN A 234 -3.17 -9.61 17.35
CA GLN A 234 -4.14 -8.73 18.01
C GLN A 234 -5.60 -9.04 17.69
N PHE A 235 -5.88 -9.57 16.50
CA PHE A 235 -7.23 -9.80 15.98
C PHE A 235 -7.45 -11.25 15.58
N VAL A 236 -7.06 -12.18 16.45
CA VAL A 236 -7.04 -13.64 16.24
C VAL A 236 -8.33 -14.16 15.59
N ASP A 237 -9.48 -13.86 16.18
CA ASP A 237 -10.76 -14.42 15.72
C ASP A 237 -11.12 -13.88 14.33
N PHE A 238 -10.91 -12.58 14.10
CA PHE A 238 -11.14 -11.97 12.80
C PHE A 238 -10.23 -12.59 11.72
N PHE A 239 -8.95 -12.83 12.03
CA PHE A 239 -8.04 -13.46 11.09
C PHE A 239 -8.51 -14.86 10.74
N LYS A 240 -8.72 -15.72 11.74
CA LYS A 240 -9.22 -17.10 11.52
C LYS A 240 -10.52 -17.12 10.72
N GLU A 241 -11.43 -16.23 11.06
CA GLU A 241 -12.76 -16.21 10.44
C GLU A 241 -12.72 -15.64 9.02
N LYS A 242 -12.10 -14.47 8.81
CA LYS A 242 -12.24 -13.66 7.59
C LYS A 242 -11.02 -13.69 6.67
N VAL A 243 -9.80 -13.82 7.19
CA VAL A 243 -8.59 -13.78 6.37
C VAL A 243 -8.36 -15.17 5.76
N PHE A 244 -8.24 -15.24 4.43
CA PHE A 244 -8.15 -16.52 3.72
C PHE A 244 -6.83 -16.71 2.95
N ALA A 245 -6.10 -15.62 2.70
CA ALA A 245 -4.83 -15.63 2.03
C ALA A 245 -3.95 -14.47 2.51
N ILE A 246 -2.69 -14.77 2.79
CA ILE A 246 -1.64 -13.78 3.10
C ILE A 246 -0.48 -14.03 2.14
N ALA A 247 -0.27 -13.11 1.21
CA ALA A 247 0.85 -13.13 0.27
C ALA A 247 1.92 -12.14 0.72
N LEU A 248 3.08 -12.66 1.08
CA LEU A 248 4.21 -11.90 1.58
C LEU A 248 5.24 -11.77 0.46
N THR A 249 5.97 -10.66 0.40
CA THR A 249 7.01 -10.45 -0.61
C THR A 249 8.30 -10.00 0.07
N ASP A 250 9.25 -10.91 0.13
CA ASP A 250 10.54 -10.82 0.84
C ASP A 250 10.36 -10.22 2.25
N ALA A 251 9.42 -10.79 2.99
CA ALA A 251 8.92 -10.18 4.21
C ALA A 251 9.86 -10.33 5.41
N VAL A 252 9.85 -9.30 6.25
CA VAL A 252 10.36 -9.39 7.62
C VAL A 252 9.30 -10.09 8.45
N MET A 253 9.63 -11.27 9.00
CA MET A 253 8.71 -12.03 9.84
C MET A 253 8.95 -11.74 11.31
N GLY A 254 7.89 -11.40 12.05
CA GLY A 254 7.90 -11.45 13.51
C GLY A 254 7.73 -12.88 14.03
N THR A 255 7.90 -13.07 15.33
CA THR A 255 7.53 -14.33 15.98
C THR A 255 6.01 -14.42 16.10
N ILE A 256 5.41 -15.43 15.48
CA ILE A 256 4.00 -15.77 15.67
C ILE A 256 3.92 -16.74 16.84
N GLN A 257 3.32 -16.32 17.94
CA GLN A 257 3.05 -17.15 19.10
C GLN A 257 1.67 -17.80 19.00
N SER A 258 0.65 -17.03 18.60
CA SER A 258 -0.72 -17.49 18.46
C SER A 258 -1.01 -17.93 17.03
N ASN A 259 -1.76 -19.04 16.86
CA ASN A 259 -2.32 -19.45 15.56
C ASN A 259 -1.30 -19.74 14.46
N LYS A 260 -0.09 -20.19 14.85
CA LYS A 260 0.99 -20.53 13.92
C LYS A 260 0.56 -21.51 12.85
N GLU A 261 -0.27 -22.51 13.19
CA GLU A 261 -0.79 -23.50 12.26
C GLU A 261 -1.69 -22.86 11.20
N TYR A 262 -2.63 -22.01 11.64
CA TYR A 262 -3.52 -21.27 10.75
C TYR A 262 -2.73 -20.32 9.84
N ILE A 263 -1.81 -19.53 10.38
CA ILE A 263 -1.00 -18.60 9.57
C ILE A 263 -0.13 -19.38 8.58
N SER A 264 0.49 -20.48 8.99
CA SER A 264 1.27 -21.34 8.07
C SER A 264 0.40 -21.97 6.98
N GLU A 265 -0.89 -22.19 7.24
CA GLU A 265 -1.83 -22.65 6.22
C GLU A 265 -2.15 -21.53 5.22
N VAL A 266 -2.49 -20.32 5.68
CA VAL A 266 -3.00 -19.24 4.81
C VAL A 266 -1.93 -18.29 4.27
N ALA A 267 -0.68 -18.39 4.71
CA ALA A 267 0.40 -17.51 4.28
C ALA A 267 1.37 -18.19 3.30
N CYS A 268 1.95 -17.39 2.40
CA CYS A 268 3.07 -17.77 1.55
C CYS A 268 3.94 -16.53 1.30
N ASP A 269 5.27 -16.71 1.30
CA ASP A 269 6.24 -15.63 1.12
C ASP A 269 7.04 -15.82 -0.17
N TRP A 270 6.97 -14.83 -1.06
CA TRP A 270 7.73 -14.76 -2.30
C TRP A 270 9.04 -14.05 -2.02
N VAL A 271 10.10 -14.84 -1.83
CA VAL A 271 11.41 -14.36 -1.41
C VAL A 271 12.35 -14.15 -2.58
N THR A 272 13.36 -13.33 -2.37
CA THR A 272 14.47 -13.20 -3.31
C THR A 272 15.14 -14.54 -3.57
N SER A 273 15.37 -14.86 -4.85
CA SER A 273 15.98 -16.12 -5.25
C SER A 273 16.56 -16.03 -6.66
N LYS A 274 17.57 -16.88 -6.93
CA LYS A 274 18.12 -17.09 -8.28
C LYS A 274 17.32 -18.11 -9.09
N THR A 275 16.38 -18.82 -8.46
CA THR A 275 15.57 -19.86 -9.12
C THR A 275 14.33 -19.27 -9.80
N PRO A 276 13.73 -19.95 -10.79
CA PRO A 276 12.52 -19.47 -11.46
C PRO A 276 11.36 -19.18 -10.51
N LEU A 277 10.49 -18.23 -10.90
CA LEU A 277 9.28 -17.86 -10.16
C LEU A 277 8.45 -19.10 -9.78
N GLY A 278 8.02 -19.17 -8.51
CA GLY A 278 7.17 -20.25 -8.00
C GLY A 278 7.93 -21.50 -7.52
N THR A 279 9.25 -21.57 -7.73
CA THR A 279 10.08 -22.65 -7.18
C THR A 279 10.06 -22.63 -5.66
N ALA A 280 9.79 -23.77 -5.01
CA ALA A 280 9.81 -23.85 -3.56
C ALA A 280 11.23 -23.59 -3.00
N VAL A 281 11.31 -22.78 -1.95
CA VAL A 281 12.53 -22.54 -1.18
C VAL A 281 12.46 -23.39 0.08
N LEU A 282 13.59 -23.95 0.52
CA LEU A 282 13.64 -24.79 1.71
C LEU A 282 13.15 -24.02 2.94
N THR A 283 12.16 -24.59 3.62
CA THR A 283 11.58 -24.04 4.86
C THR A 283 11.45 -25.13 5.90
N THR A 284 11.59 -24.77 7.17
CA THR A 284 11.32 -25.70 8.28
C THR A 284 9.86 -26.12 8.27
N LYS A 285 9.58 -27.39 8.57
CA LYS A 285 8.21 -27.90 8.66
C LYS A 285 7.41 -27.08 9.69
N GLY A 286 6.19 -26.66 9.33
CA GLY A 286 5.34 -25.83 10.19
C GLY A 286 5.73 -24.34 10.24
N SER A 287 6.52 -23.87 9.27
CA SER A 287 6.73 -22.43 9.03
C SER A 287 5.99 -21.97 7.78
N ILE A 288 5.85 -20.65 7.62
CA ILE A 288 5.28 -20.05 6.41
C ILE A 288 6.07 -20.53 5.20
N ARG A 289 5.36 -21.06 4.20
CA ARG A 289 5.96 -21.52 2.95
C ARG A 289 6.68 -20.36 2.27
N LYS A 290 7.90 -20.62 1.79
CA LYS A 290 8.66 -19.68 0.96
C LYS A 290 8.77 -20.21 -0.47
N ILE A 291 8.55 -19.34 -1.43
CA ILE A 291 8.74 -19.63 -2.86
C ILE A 291 9.52 -18.51 -3.52
N SER A 292 10.22 -18.83 -4.60
CA SER A 292 10.97 -17.85 -5.37
C SER A 292 10.05 -16.80 -5.98
N ALA A 293 10.40 -15.53 -5.82
CA ALA A 293 9.81 -14.40 -6.54
C ALA A 293 10.32 -14.29 -7.99
N GLY A 294 11.25 -15.15 -8.42
CA GLY A 294 11.87 -15.09 -9.74
C GLY A 294 12.84 -13.92 -9.91
N HIS A 295 13.27 -13.30 -8.81
CA HIS A 295 14.17 -12.15 -8.83
C HIS A 295 15.09 -12.13 -7.60
N THR A 296 16.30 -11.58 -7.75
CA THR A 296 17.34 -11.57 -6.70
C THR A 296 17.35 -10.31 -5.84
N LYS A 297 16.65 -9.25 -6.27
CA LYS A 297 16.56 -7.98 -5.55
C LYS A 297 15.26 -7.86 -4.75
N HIS A 298 15.38 -7.38 -3.53
CA HIS A 298 14.30 -7.24 -2.54
C HIS A 298 13.09 -6.49 -3.09
N GLU A 299 13.34 -5.30 -3.64
CA GLU A 299 12.33 -4.36 -4.11
C GLU A 299 11.48 -4.89 -5.27
N TRP A 300 12.01 -5.86 -6.02
CA TRP A 300 11.35 -6.44 -7.19
C TRP A 300 10.31 -7.50 -6.85
N THR A 301 10.40 -8.11 -5.67
CA THR A 301 9.61 -9.29 -5.33
C THR A 301 8.10 -9.07 -5.41
N SER A 302 7.63 -7.86 -5.09
CA SER A 302 6.22 -7.48 -5.26
C SER A 302 5.79 -7.46 -6.73
N TYR A 303 6.60 -6.93 -7.63
CA TYR A 303 6.22 -6.83 -9.04
C TYR A 303 6.42 -8.16 -9.77
N SER A 304 7.60 -8.79 -9.61
CA SER A 304 7.96 -10.01 -10.34
C SER A 304 7.07 -11.22 -9.99
N ALA A 305 6.47 -11.22 -8.80
CA ALA A 305 5.62 -12.31 -8.34
C ALA A 305 4.12 -12.08 -8.53
N ILE A 306 3.68 -10.94 -9.08
CA ILE A 306 2.27 -10.52 -9.06
C ILE A 306 1.31 -11.60 -9.58
N ASP A 307 1.60 -12.21 -10.73
CA ASP A 307 0.74 -13.25 -11.33
C ASP A 307 0.67 -14.50 -10.45
N SER A 308 1.81 -14.90 -9.88
CA SER A 308 1.88 -16.04 -8.96
C SER A 308 1.11 -15.76 -7.67
N ILE A 309 1.13 -14.52 -7.18
CA ILE A 309 0.44 -14.07 -5.98
C ILE A 309 -1.07 -14.10 -6.21
N PHE A 310 -1.57 -13.51 -7.31
CA PHE A 310 -3.00 -13.55 -7.60
C PHE A 310 -3.50 -14.96 -7.86
N LYS A 311 -2.72 -15.81 -8.54
CA LYS A 311 -3.03 -17.24 -8.68
C LYS A 311 -3.15 -17.94 -7.31
N TYR A 312 -2.25 -17.64 -6.38
CA TYR A 312 -2.34 -18.18 -5.01
C TYR A 312 -3.60 -17.70 -4.28
N ILE A 313 -3.90 -16.41 -4.34
CA ILE A 313 -5.06 -15.81 -3.70
C ILE A 313 -6.35 -16.42 -4.26
N GLU A 314 -6.54 -16.48 -5.58
CA GLU A 314 -7.78 -17.03 -6.17
C GLU A 314 -7.94 -18.52 -5.84
N ASN A 315 -6.87 -19.32 -5.91
CA ASN A 315 -6.91 -20.73 -5.48
C ASN A 315 -7.31 -20.89 -4.01
N LYS A 316 -6.88 -19.97 -3.13
CA LYS A 316 -7.28 -19.97 -1.71
C LYS A 316 -8.75 -19.58 -1.56
N TYR A 317 -9.23 -18.63 -2.36
CA TYR A 317 -10.63 -18.21 -2.35
C TYR A 317 -11.57 -19.31 -2.83
N GLU A 318 -11.23 -20.01 -3.91
CA GLU A 318 -12.00 -21.16 -4.41
C GLU A 318 -12.14 -22.27 -3.36
N LYS A 319 -11.02 -22.65 -2.73
CA LYS A 319 -11.02 -23.67 -1.65
C LYS A 319 -11.86 -23.26 -0.45
N ARG A 320 -11.88 -21.98 -0.11
CA ARG A 320 -12.72 -21.45 0.97
C ARG A 320 -14.20 -21.47 0.60
N SER A 321 -14.52 -21.08 -0.62
CA SER A 321 -15.90 -21.03 -1.12
C SER A 321 -16.52 -22.42 -1.18
N ASN A 322 -15.74 -23.45 -1.52
CA ASN A 322 -16.21 -24.85 -1.55
C ASN A 322 -16.40 -25.49 -0.16
N LYS A 323 -15.92 -24.84 0.91
CA LYS A 323 -16.06 -25.32 2.30
C LYS A 323 -17.26 -24.68 3.03
N LYS A 324 -17.87 -23.64 2.45
CA LYS A 324 -19.07 -22.99 2.98
C LYS A 324 -20.33 -23.64 2.41
#